data_AF-A0A8X6QC97-F1
#
_entry.id   AF-A0A8X6QC97-F1
#
_cell.length_a   1.000
_cell.length_b   1.000
_cell.length_c   1.000
_cell.angle_alpha   90.00
_cell.angle_beta   90.00
_cell.angle_gamma   90.00
#
_symmetry.space_group_name_H-M   'P 1'
#
loop_
_entity.id
_entity.type
_entity.pdbx_description
1 polymer ?
#
loop_
_entity_poly.entity_id
_entity_poly.type
_entity_poly.pdbx_seq_one_letter_code
_entity_poly.pdbx_strand_id
1 'polypeptide(L)'
;MVIKYMPLSFRFGNKDVRIIVDCIQLPIQKPSSPTEQQLTSSPYKNTNILKGMIGITPNGAISFISPLYCGIISDKQLLIKSELMDCLESNDVS
;
A
#
# COMPACT_ATOMS: atom_id res chain seq x y z
N MET A 1 -10.65 11.73 17.89
CA MET A 1 -9.94 10.48 17.54
C MET A 1 -10.75 9.30 18.07
N VAL A 2 -11.11 8.32 17.23
CA VAL A 2 -11.95 7.17 17.66
C VAL A 2 -11.06 6.08 18.25
N ILE A 3 -11.09 5.92 19.58
CA ILE A 3 -10.20 5.01 20.32
C ILE A 3 -10.75 3.57 20.37
N LYS A 4 -12.06 3.38 20.21
CA LYS A 4 -12.77 2.11 20.45
C LYS A 4 -12.10 0.89 19.80
N TYR A 5 -11.66 1.01 18.56
CA TYR A 5 -11.08 -0.07 17.75
C TYR A 5 -9.55 -0.01 17.62
N MET A 6 -8.91 0.99 18.24
CA MET A 6 -7.46 1.16 18.16
C MET A 6 -6.73 0.13 19.05
N PRO A 7 -5.74 -0.62 18.54
CA PRO A 7 -4.92 -1.53 19.35
C PRO A 7 -4.15 -0.81 20.46
N LEU A 8 -3.84 -1.51 21.55
CA LEU A 8 -3.16 -0.92 22.72
C LEU A 8 -1.78 -0.35 22.39
N SER A 9 -1.04 -0.94 21.44
CA SER A 9 0.27 -0.45 20.99
C SER A 9 0.20 0.98 20.45
N PHE A 10 -0.83 1.31 19.67
CA PHE A 10 -1.07 2.67 19.15
C PHE A 10 -1.70 3.59 20.19
N ARG A 11 -2.31 3.06 21.26
CA ARG A 11 -2.81 3.88 22.37
C ARG A 11 -1.71 4.33 23.33
N PHE A 12 -0.64 3.56 23.49
CA PHE A 12 0.36 3.82 24.53
C PHE A 12 1.77 4.07 23.99
N GLY A 13 2.22 3.31 23.00
CA GLY A 13 3.58 3.40 22.46
C GLY A 13 3.71 4.28 21.22
N ASN A 14 2.72 4.23 20.33
CA ASN A 14 2.78 4.84 19.00
C ASN A 14 1.60 5.80 18.78
N LYS A 15 1.40 6.76 19.69
CA LYS A 15 0.23 7.66 19.68
C LYS A 15 0.21 8.63 18.50
N ASP A 16 1.38 8.95 17.97
CA ASP A 16 1.55 9.95 16.91
C ASP A 16 1.47 9.34 15.51
N VAL A 17 1.37 8.00 15.41
CA VAL A 17 1.16 7.34 14.12
C VAL A 17 -0.22 7.72 13.59
N ARG A 18 -0.25 8.37 12.43
CA ARG A 18 -1.48 8.74 11.72
C ARG A 18 -1.92 7.69 10.72
N ILE A 19 -0.96 7.07 10.05
CA ILE A 19 -1.18 6.13 8.94
C ILE A 19 -0.12 5.03 8.97
N ILE A 20 -0.56 3.81 8.73
CA ILE A 20 0.28 2.63 8.52
C ILE A 20 0.17 2.32 7.03
N VAL A 21 1.30 2.23 6.36
CA VAL A 21 1.37 2.15 4.90
C VAL A 21 1.90 0.79 4.50
N ASP A 22 1.25 0.16 3.52
CA ASP A 22 1.68 -1.12 2.98
C ASP A 22 1.37 -1.24 1.48
N CYS A 23 2.05 -2.17 0.80
CA CYS A 23 1.81 -2.50 -0.59
C CYS A 23 0.84 -3.67 -0.70
N ILE A 24 -0.34 -3.45 -1.27
CA ILE A 24 -1.28 -4.51 -1.58
C ILE A 24 -0.96 -5.17 -2.93
N GLN A 25 -1.18 -6.47 -3.01
CA GLN A 25 -1.06 -7.26 -4.24
C GLN A 25 -2.42 -7.87 -4.57
N LEU A 26 -2.99 -7.47 -5.70
CA LEU A 26 -4.27 -7.97 -6.19
C LEU A 26 -4.01 -8.98 -7.31
N PRO A 27 -4.32 -10.27 -7.12
CA PRO A 27 -4.21 -11.25 -8.19
C PRO A 27 -5.21 -10.92 -9.30
N ILE A 28 -4.76 -11.06 -10.55
CA ILE A 28 -5.59 -10.84 -11.73
C ILE A 28 -5.61 -12.11 -12.58
N GLN A 29 -6.59 -12.19 -13.48
CA GLN A 29 -6.55 -13.19 -14.54
C GLN A 29 -5.29 -12.97 -15.39
N LYS A 30 -4.64 -14.08 -15.78
CA LYS A 30 -3.48 -14.05 -16.67
C LYS A 30 -3.81 -13.26 -17.94
N PRO A 31 -3.12 -12.15 -18.23
CA PRO A 31 -3.36 -11.38 -19.45
C PRO A 31 -3.10 -12.23 -20.70
N SER A 32 -3.78 -11.96 -21.81
CA SER A 32 -3.56 -12.69 -23.06
C SER A 32 -2.24 -12.29 -23.73
N SER A 33 -1.83 -11.03 -23.59
CA SER A 33 -0.60 -10.52 -24.17
C SER A 33 0.64 -11.00 -23.39
N PRO A 34 1.66 -11.57 -24.04
CA PRO A 34 2.91 -11.94 -23.38
C PRO A 34 3.60 -10.76 -22.68
N THR A 35 3.53 -9.57 -23.26
CA THR A 35 4.12 -8.35 -22.67
C THR A 35 3.40 -7.99 -21.37
N GLU A 36 2.07 -8.00 -21.36
CA GLU A 36 1.28 -7.70 -20.16
C GLU A 36 1.48 -8.77 -19.08
N GLN A 37 1.65 -10.04 -19.47
CA GLN A 37 1.99 -11.11 -18.53
C GLN A 37 3.33 -10.85 -17.85
N GLN A 38 4.35 -10.42 -18.60
CA GLN A 38 5.66 -10.09 -18.04
C GLN A 38 5.56 -8.91 -17.08
N LEU A 39 4.84 -7.85 -17.45
CA LEU A 39 4.67 -6.65 -16.62
C LEU A 39 3.86 -6.91 -15.35
N THR A 40 2.87 -7.80 -15.40
CA THR A 40 2.04 -8.13 -14.24
C THR A 40 2.58 -9.32 -13.45
N SER A 41 3.68 -9.95 -13.88
CA SER A 41 4.23 -11.12 -13.21
C SER A 41 4.68 -10.78 -11.79
N SER A 42 4.21 -11.55 -10.81
CA SER A 42 4.84 -11.55 -9.49
C SER A 42 6.03 -12.52 -9.52
N PRO A 43 7.25 -12.09 -9.14
CA PRO A 43 8.44 -12.95 -9.14
C PRO A 43 8.30 -14.19 -8.24
N TYR A 44 7.51 -14.06 -7.16
CA TYR A 44 7.49 -15.05 -6.06
C TYR A 44 6.32 -16.03 -6.13
N LYS A 45 5.18 -15.65 -6.72
CA LYS A 45 3.93 -16.44 -6.66
C LYS A 45 3.49 -17.03 -8.01
N ASN A 46 4.30 -16.92 -9.06
CA ASN A 46 3.98 -17.38 -10.42
C ASN A 46 2.54 -17.02 -10.86
N THR A 47 2.09 -15.83 -10.47
CA THR A 47 0.73 -15.32 -10.65
C THR A 47 0.83 -13.91 -11.16
N ASN A 48 -0.09 -13.50 -12.02
CA ASN A 48 -0.21 -12.13 -12.47
C ASN A 48 -0.91 -11.30 -11.40
N ILE A 49 -0.30 -10.19 -11.01
CA ILE A 49 -0.79 -9.27 -9.99
C ILE A 49 -0.75 -7.82 -10.47
N LEU A 50 -1.61 -7.02 -9.87
CA LEU A 50 -1.43 -5.58 -9.79
C LEU A 50 -1.01 -5.20 -8.37
N LYS A 51 -0.20 -4.16 -8.25
CA LYS A 51 0.24 -3.59 -6.97
C LYS A 51 -0.40 -2.23 -6.74
N GLY A 52 -0.75 -1.94 -5.50
CA GLY A 52 -1.23 -0.63 -5.06
C GLY A 52 -0.67 -0.30 -3.68
N MET A 53 -0.61 0.99 -3.36
CA MET A 53 -0.27 1.46 -2.02
C MET A 53 -1.56 1.66 -1.23
N ILE A 54 -1.62 1.12 -0.01
CA ILE A 54 -2.73 1.33 0.91
C ILE A 54 -2.21 2.01 2.18
N GLY A 55 -3.02 2.92 2.72
CA GLY A 55 -2.79 3.51 4.03
C GLY A 55 -3.98 3.27 4.95
N ILE A 56 -3.69 2.78 6.15
CA ILE A 56 -4.68 2.41 7.16
C ILE A 56 -4.42 3.22 8.43
N THR A 57 -5.44 3.82 9.01
CA THR A 57 -5.36 4.51 10.29
C THR A 57 -5.17 3.50 11.44
N PRO A 58 -4.59 3.89 12.59
CA PRO A 58 -4.41 2.97 13.71
C PRO A 58 -5.69 2.32 14.27
N ASN A 59 -6.87 2.86 13.96
CA ASN A 59 -8.15 2.26 14.33
C ASN A 59 -8.73 1.32 13.26
N GLY A 60 -8.00 1.06 12.17
CA GLY A 60 -8.34 0.09 11.12
C GLY A 60 -9.14 0.64 9.94
N ALA A 61 -9.35 1.96 9.84
CA ALA A 61 -10.02 2.55 8.68
C ALA A 61 -9.03 2.75 7.52
N ILE A 62 -9.48 2.55 6.29
CA ILE A 62 -8.69 2.88 5.11
C ILE A 62 -8.72 4.40 4.93
N SER A 63 -7.55 5.04 4.92
CA SER A 63 -7.41 6.49 4.72
C SER A 63 -6.77 6.85 3.39
N PHE A 64 -6.18 5.89 2.68
CA PHE A 64 -5.49 6.13 1.42
C PHE A 64 -5.49 4.87 0.54
N ILE A 65 -5.72 5.06 -0.76
CA ILE A 65 -5.58 4.04 -1.80
C ILE A 65 -5.00 4.71 -3.03
N SER A 66 -3.89 4.19 -3.57
CA SER A 66 -3.34 4.66 -4.85
C SER A 66 -4.01 3.99 -6.05
N PRO A 67 -3.80 4.50 -7.27
CA PRO A 67 -4.00 3.72 -8.48
C PRO A 67 -3.24 2.39 -8.45
N LEU A 68 -3.67 1.44 -9.27
CA LEU A 68 -3.01 0.15 -9.41
C LEU A 68 -1.96 0.20 -10.52
N TYR A 69 -0.85 -0.51 -10.30
CA TYR A 69 0.28 -0.59 -11.21
C TYR A 69 0.65 -2.04 -11.51
N CYS A 70 1.40 -2.24 -12.59
CA CYS A 70 1.92 -3.53 -13.00
C CYS A 70 2.76 -4.19 -11.89
N GLY A 71 2.58 -5.49 -11.69
CA GLY A 71 3.20 -6.28 -10.62
C GLY A 71 4.73 -6.18 -10.48
N ILE A 72 5.44 -5.87 -11.56
CA ILE A 72 6.91 -5.69 -11.54
C ILE A 72 7.37 -4.40 -10.86
N ILE A 73 6.48 -3.45 -10.59
CA ILE A 73 6.86 -2.18 -9.96
C ILE A 73 7.46 -2.48 -8.57
N SER A 74 8.60 -1.84 -8.28
CA SER A 74 9.18 -1.91 -6.94
C SER A 74 8.40 -1.06 -5.95
N ASP A 75 8.43 -1.43 -4.68
CA ASP A 75 7.65 -0.74 -3.65
C ASP A 75 8.10 0.72 -3.47
N LYS A 76 9.41 0.99 -3.70
CA LYS A 76 9.95 2.35 -3.76
C LYS A 76 9.37 3.17 -4.91
N GLN A 77 9.29 2.59 -6.11
CA GLN A 77 8.68 3.27 -7.27
C GLN A 77 7.18 3.46 -7.07
N LEU A 78 6.52 2.49 -6.44
CA LEU A 78 5.11 2.58 -6.11
C LEU A 78 4.83 3.72 -5.12
N LEU A 79 5.65 3.88 -4.08
CA LEU A 79 5.55 5.00 -3.14
C LEU A 79 5.70 6.37 -3.82
N ILE A 80 6.63 6.49 -4.77
CA ILE A 80 6.84 7.74 -5.51
C ILE A 80 5.64 8.02 -6.43
N LYS A 81 5.09 6.99 -7.07
CA LYS A 81 3.97 7.13 -8.02
C LYS A 81 2.60 7.23 -7.35
N SER A 82 2.48 6.81 -6.09
CA SER A 82 1.19 6.72 -5.42
C SER A 82 0.59 8.07 -5.04
N GLU A 83 1.38 9.16 -5.08
CA GLU A 83 0.99 10.50 -4.59
C GLU A 83 0.84 10.56 -3.06
N LEU A 84 1.23 9.49 -2.34
CA LEU A 84 1.19 9.48 -0.88
C LEU A 84 2.10 10.56 -0.28
N MET A 85 3.26 10.78 -0.89
CA MET A 85 4.26 11.75 -0.42
C MET A 85 3.71 13.18 -0.36
N ASP A 86 2.79 13.53 -1.26
CA ASP A 86 2.17 14.86 -1.32
C ASP A 86 1.15 15.08 -0.18
N CYS A 87 0.73 13.99 0.47
CA CYS A 87 -0.18 14.01 1.61
C CYS A 87 0.56 14.04 2.96
N LEU A 88 1.88 13.90 2.98
CA LEU A 88 2.68 13.83 4.21
C LEU A 88 3.01 15.23 4.73
N GLU A 89 2.90 15.39 6.04
CA GLU A 89 3.31 16.57 6.78
C GLU A 89 4.68 16.36 7.45
N SER A 90 5.27 17.45 7.95
CA SER A 90 6.50 17.36 8.74
C SER A 90 6.29 16.49 9.98
N ASN A 91 7.24 15.57 10.23
CA ASN A 91 7.21 14.54 11.28
C ASN A 91 6.32 13.31 11.03
N ASP A 92 5.69 13.16 9.87
CA ASP A 92 4.93 11.94 9.55
C ASP A 92 5.84 10.74 9.21
N VAL A 93 7.09 11.01 8.80
CA VAL A 93 8.09 9.97 8.52
C VAL A 93 9.03 9.85 9.70
N SER A 94 9.01 8.68 10.34
CA SER A 94 9.88 8.28 11.46
C SER A 94 11.18 7.64 10.99
#